data_AF-A0A972CHJ3-F1
#
_entry.id   AF-A0A972CHJ3-F1
#
_cell.length_a   1.000
_cell.length_b   1.000
_cell.length_c   1.000
_cell.angle_alpha   90.00
_cell.angle_beta   90.00
_cell.angle_gamma   90.00
#
_symmetry.space_group_name_H-M   'P 1'
#
loop_
_entity.id
_entity.type
_entity.pdbx_description
1 polymer ?
#
loop_
_entity_poly.entity_id
_entity_poly.type
_entity_poly.pdbx_seq_one_letter_code
_entity_poly.pdbx_strand_id
1 'polypeptide(L)'
;MSINDILKNPWDIFNEIDDETKQEFELSNMLVDIACKIINYRLDNDLTQQDLAKKLNKTQAMVSKLESGEYNPTIEFLYKISKKLGWKFELIFEEINNEDGIILNMEKEQILNEKTRKEIELLKGLAS
;
A
#
# COMPACT_ATOMS: atom_id res chain seq x y z
N MET A 1 -3.38 35.63 1.87
CA MET A 1 -2.43 34.60 1.39
C MET A 1 -2.95 34.11 0.06
N SER A 2 -2.13 34.16 -0.99
CA SER A 2 -2.49 33.69 -2.32
C SER A 2 -2.46 32.16 -2.33
N ILE A 3 -3.45 31.53 -2.96
CA ILE A 3 -3.56 30.07 -3.11
C ILE A 3 -2.33 29.48 -3.84
N ASN A 4 -1.61 30.31 -4.61
CA ASN A 4 -0.47 29.90 -5.43
C ASN A 4 0.84 29.64 -4.67
N ASP A 5 0.91 29.95 -3.37
CA ASP A 5 2.16 29.77 -2.60
C ASP A 5 2.21 28.44 -1.82
N ILE A 6 1.13 27.65 -1.82
CA ILE A 6 1.02 26.46 -0.96
C ILE A 6 1.55 25.18 -1.64
N LEU A 7 1.73 25.15 -2.97
CA LEU A 7 2.11 23.92 -3.68
C LEU A 7 3.09 24.21 -4.84
N LYS A 8 4.35 24.56 -4.53
CA LYS A 8 5.40 24.66 -5.56
C LYS A 8 5.82 23.30 -6.13
N ASN A 9 5.71 22.24 -5.35
CA ASN A 9 5.96 20.87 -5.79
C ASN A 9 4.99 19.93 -5.07
N PRO A 10 4.18 19.09 -5.78
CA PRO A 10 3.30 18.12 -5.13
C PRO A 10 4.01 17.19 -4.15
N TRP A 11 5.33 17.04 -4.32
CA TRP A 11 6.17 16.23 -3.45
C TRP A 11 6.63 16.94 -2.17
N ASP A 12 6.51 18.26 -2.05
CA ASP A 12 6.88 19.02 -0.84
C ASP A 12 5.99 18.65 0.36
N ILE A 13 4.78 18.16 0.10
CA ILE A 13 3.86 17.60 1.12
C ILE A 13 4.54 16.47 1.88
N PHE A 14 5.35 15.64 1.21
CA PHE A 14 5.98 14.46 1.83
C PHE A 14 7.15 14.81 2.75
N ASN A 15 7.74 16.00 2.62
CA ASN A 15 8.85 16.42 3.48
C ASN A 15 8.38 16.90 4.87
N GLU A 16 7.08 17.20 5.02
CA GLU A 16 6.47 17.67 6.27
C GLU A 16 5.57 16.62 6.94
N ILE A 17 5.61 15.36 6.49
CA ILE A 17 4.80 14.28 7.08
C ILE A 17 5.46 13.86 8.39
N ASP A 18 4.75 14.06 9.50
CA ASP A 18 5.13 13.58 10.81
C ASP A 18 5.11 12.04 10.90
N ASP A 19 5.77 11.49 11.92
CA ASP A 19 5.93 10.04 12.04
C ASP A 19 4.60 9.30 12.32
N GLU A 20 3.61 9.98 12.91
CA GLU A 20 2.27 9.41 13.15
C GLU A 20 1.56 9.19 11.81
N THR A 21 1.58 10.20 10.94
CA THR A 21 1.00 10.09 9.58
C THR A 21 1.69 9.00 8.74
N LYS A 22 3.01 8.80 8.90
CA LYS A 22 3.71 7.69 8.23
C LYS A 22 3.21 6.33 8.72
N GLN A 23 3.05 6.15 10.04
CA GLN A 23 2.54 4.91 10.63
C GLN A 23 1.10 4.63 10.19
N GLU A 24 0.25 5.66 10.09
CA GLU A 24 -1.10 5.51 9.55
C GLU A 24 -1.09 5.04 8.09
N PHE A 25 -0.19 5.59 7.27
CA PHE A 25 -0.03 5.17 5.88
C PHE A 25 0.47 3.72 5.76
N GLU A 26 1.45 3.33 6.58
CA GLU A 26 1.94 1.95 6.65
C GLU A 26 0.83 0.97 7.04
N LEU A 27 0.04 1.30 8.07
CA LEU A 27 -1.11 0.49 8.46
C LEU A 27 -2.13 0.38 7.32
N SER A 28 -2.46 1.49 6.66
CA SER A 28 -3.37 1.52 5.53
C SER A 28 -2.91 0.59 4.39
N ASN A 29 -1.62 0.61 4.07
CA ASN A 29 -1.04 -0.30 3.07
C ASN A 29 -1.21 -1.77 3.47
N MET A 30 -0.96 -2.13 4.73
CA MET A 30 -1.18 -3.49 5.22
C MET A 30 -2.65 -3.93 5.08
N LEU A 31 -3.61 -3.03 5.33
CA LEU A 31 -5.04 -3.33 5.17
C LEU A 31 -5.42 -3.53 3.69
N VAL A 32 -4.85 -2.72 2.80
CA VAL A 32 -5.02 -2.88 1.35
C VAL A 32 -4.43 -4.21 0.88
N ASP A 33 -3.24 -4.60 1.34
CA ASP A 33 -2.61 -5.87 0.98
C ASP A 33 -3.47 -7.08 1.39
N ILE A 34 -4.04 -7.04 2.60
CA ILE A 34 -4.98 -8.05 3.07
C ILE A 34 -6.21 -8.12 2.14
N ALA A 35 -6.80 -6.96 1.80
CA ALA A 35 -7.95 -6.89 0.91
C ALA A 35 -7.63 -7.45 -0.47
N CYS A 36 -6.52 -7.03 -1.08
CA CYS A 36 -6.04 -7.51 -2.37
C CYS A 36 -5.82 -9.03 -2.36
N LYS A 37 -5.24 -9.60 -1.30
CA LYS A 37 -5.05 -11.04 -1.19
C LYS A 37 -6.38 -11.80 -1.26
N ILE A 38 -7.41 -11.27 -0.62
CA ILE A 38 -8.75 -11.86 -0.56
C ILE A 38 -9.47 -11.69 -1.90
N ILE A 39 -9.38 -10.51 -2.52
CA ILE A 39 -9.93 -10.24 -3.86
C ILE A 39 -9.31 -11.18 -4.88
N ASN A 40 -7.98 -11.31 -4.90
CA ASN A 40 -7.28 -12.16 -5.85
C ASN A 40 -7.75 -13.61 -5.73
N TYR A 41 -7.83 -14.15 -4.52
CA TYR A 41 -8.39 -15.48 -4.31
C TYR A 41 -9.82 -15.61 -4.84
N ARG A 42 -10.66 -14.59 -4.60
CA ARG A 42 -12.04 -14.59 -5.06
C ARG A 42 -12.10 -14.66 -6.59
N LEU A 43 -11.29 -13.85 -7.27
CA LEU A 43 -11.23 -13.79 -8.74
C LEU A 43 -10.61 -15.06 -9.34
N ASP A 44 -9.53 -15.58 -8.76
CA ASP A 44 -8.85 -16.81 -9.19
C ASP A 44 -9.74 -18.06 -9.08
N ASN A 45 -10.83 -17.98 -8.30
CA ASN A 45 -11.80 -19.05 -8.12
C ASN A 45 -13.17 -18.73 -8.74
N ASP A 46 -13.26 -17.70 -9.59
CA ASP A 46 -14.49 -17.26 -10.25
C ASP A 46 -15.67 -17.00 -9.29
N LEU A 47 -15.38 -16.50 -8.09
CA LEU A 47 -16.38 -16.28 -7.05
C LEU A 47 -16.94 -14.86 -7.10
N THR A 48 -18.26 -14.72 -6.89
CA THR A 48 -18.82 -13.43 -6.50
C THR A 48 -18.52 -13.15 -5.02
N GLN A 49 -18.67 -11.89 -4.57
CA GLN A 49 -18.55 -11.57 -3.14
C GLN A 49 -19.54 -12.37 -2.28
N GLN A 50 -20.74 -12.65 -2.82
CA GLN A 50 -21.74 -13.46 -2.14
C GLN A 50 -21.31 -14.93 -2.02
N ASP A 51 -20.62 -15.48 -3.01
CA ASP A 51 -20.14 -16.86 -2.97
C ASP A 51 -18.97 -17.04 -2.01
N LEU A 52 -18.04 -16.08 -1.99
CA LEU A 52 -17.00 -16.04 -0.96
C LEU A 52 -17.62 -15.90 0.44
N ALA A 53 -18.66 -15.08 0.59
CA ALA A 53 -19.35 -14.91 1.87
C ALA A 53 -19.96 -16.22 2.38
N LYS A 54 -20.63 -17.00 1.51
CA LYS A 54 -21.14 -18.33 1.83
C LYS A 54 -20.00 -19.26 2.30
N LYS A 55 -18.87 -19.28 1.57
CA LYS A 55 -17.68 -20.09 1.94
C LYS A 55 -17.12 -19.70 3.31
N LEU A 56 -17.07 -18.40 3.59
CA LEU A 56 -16.59 -17.84 4.85
C LEU A 56 -17.59 -17.95 6.02
N ASN A 57 -18.84 -18.36 5.74
CA ASN A 57 -19.97 -18.26 6.68
C ASN A 57 -20.13 -16.83 7.22
N LYS A 58 -20.20 -15.87 6.30
CA LYS A 58 -20.33 -14.42 6.54
C LYS A 58 -21.38 -13.83 5.60
N THR A 59 -21.71 -12.56 5.82
CA THR A 59 -22.58 -11.79 4.92
C THR A 59 -21.78 -11.24 3.75
N GLN A 60 -22.43 -10.99 2.61
CA GLN A 60 -21.78 -10.32 1.47
C GLN A 60 -21.29 -8.92 1.85
N ALA A 61 -22.02 -8.19 2.70
CA ALA A 61 -21.58 -6.90 3.24
C ALA A 61 -20.27 -7.01 4.03
N MET A 62 -20.06 -8.09 4.80
CA MET A 62 -18.81 -8.33 5.52
C MET A 62 -17.66 -8.60 4.55
N VAL A 63 -17.89 -9.35 3.47
CA VAL A 63 -16.87 -9.56 2.42
C VAL A 63 -16.56 -8.27 1.69
N SER A 64 -17.57 -7.48 1.31
CA SER A 64 -17.37 -6.17 0.68
C SER A 64 -16.55 -5.23 1.57
N LYS A 65 -16.87 -5.17 2.87
CA LYS A 65 -16.12 -4.39 3.86
C LYS A 65 -14.67 -4.88 4.01
N LEU A 66 -14.45 -6.19 3.93
CA LEU A 66 -13.12 -6.78 4.00
C LEU A 66 -12.29 -6.52 2.74
N GLU A 67 -12.94 -6.51 1.56
CA GLU A 67 -12.32 -6.20 0.28
C GLU A 67 -12.13 -4.69 0.05
N SER A 68 -12.63 -3.81 0.93
CA SER A 68 -12.49 -2.35 0.75
C SER A 68 -11.09 -1.82 1.04
N GLY A 69 -10.25 -2.56 1.78
CA GLY A 69 -8.93 -2.12 2.22
C GLY A 69 -8.94 -1.11 3.37
N GLU A 70 -10.12 -0.70 3.86
CA GLU A 70 -10.24 0.27 4.96
C GLU A 70 -10.61 -0.38 6.29
N TYR A 71 -11.12 -1.62 6.24
CA TYR A 71 -11.51 -2.33 7.45
C TYR A 71 -10.29 -2.94 8.12
N ASN A 72 -10.16 -2.74 9.44
CA ASN A 72 -9.16 -3.40 10.28
C ASN A 72 -9.73 -4.72 10.86
N PRO A 73 -9.52 -5.87 10.19
CA PRO A 73 -9.97 -7.16 10.69
C PRO A 73 -9.13 -7.60 11.89
N THR A 74 -9.77 -8.29 12.84
CA THR A 74 -9.02 -8.91 13.93
C THR A 74 -8.15 -10.05 13.41
N ILE A 75 -7.03 -10.32 14.09
CA ILE A 75 -6.16 -11.48 13.81
C ILE A 75 -6.96 -12.79 13.86
N GLU A 76 -7.88 -12.94 14.83
CA GLU A 76 -8.74 -14.12 14.91
C GLU A 76 -9.59 -14.30 13.64
N PHE A 77 -10.10 -13.20 13.07
CA PHE A 77 -10.90 -13.26 11.85
C PHE A 77 -10.05 -13.68 10.64
N LEU A 78 -8.86 -13.09 10.47
CA LEU A 78 -7.90 -13.48 9.43
C LEU A 78 -7.47 -14.94 9.55
N TYR A 79 -7.20 -15.39 10.78
CA TYR A 79 -6.89 -16.79 11.05
C TYR A 79 -8.05 -17.71 10.63
N LYS A 80 -9.30 -17.38 10.98
CA LYS A 80 -10.49 -18.18 10.56
C LYS A 80 -10.67 -18.20 9.04
N ILE A 81 -10.42 -17.09 8.35
CA ILE A 81 -10.41 -17.03 6.89
C ILE A 81 -9.36 -18.00 6.34
N SER A 82 -8.13 -17.92 6.84
CA SER A 82 -7.03 -18.80 6.39
C SER A 82 -7.41 -20.28 6.48
N LYS A 83 -8.02 -20.71 7.59
CA LYS A 83 -8.44 -22.11 7.77
C LYS A 83 -9.53 -22.53 6.78
N LYS A 84 -10.46 -21.62 6.45
CA LYS A 84 -11.53 -21.90 5.48
C LYS A 84 -11.06 -21.87 4.02
N LEU A 85 -10.01 -21.11 3.73
CA LEU A 85 -9.45 -20.98 2.37
C LEU A 85 -8.24 -21.89 2.13
N GLY A 86 -7.79 -22.64 3.14
CA GLY A 86 -6.66 -23.57 3.04
C GLY A 86 -5.30 -22.87 3.05
N TRP A 87 -5.21 -21.68 3.63
CA TRP A 87 -3.97 -20.92 3.71
C TRP A 87 -3.19 -21.22 4.98
N LYS A 88 -1.86 -21.16 4.86
CA LYS A 88 -0.97 -20.98 6.00
C LYS A 88 -1.12 -19.53 6.50
N PHE A 89 -1.20 -19.34 7.80
CA PHE A 89 -1.30 -18.03 8.43
C PHE A 89 -0.17 -17.89 9.44
N GLU A 90 0.69 -16.89 9.23
CA GLU A 90 1.86 -16.59 10.04
C GLU A 90 1.92 -15.09 10.29
N LEU A 91 2.44 -14.71 11.46
CA LEU A 91 2.77 -13.34 11.79
C LEU A 91 4.27 -13.30 12.02
N ILE A 92 4.95 -12.41 11.31
CA ILE A 92 6.40 -12.23 11.38
C ILE A 92 6.65 -10.82 11.88
N PHE A 93 7.49 -10.70 12.90
CA PHE A 93 7.94 -9.42 13.45
C PHE A 93 9.44 -9.37 13.25
N GLU A 94 9.92 -8.30 12.62
CA GLU A 94 11.34 -8.07 12.34
C GLU A 94 11.76 -6.75 12.96
N GLU A 95 12.98 -6.70 13.51
CA GLU A 95 13.56 -5.45 13.97
C GLU A 95 13.91 -4.60 12.74
N ILE A 96 13.45 -3.35 12.71
CA ILE A 96 13.82 -2.41 11.66
C ILE A 96 15.29 -2.04 11.88
N ASN A 97 16.19 -2.68 11.14
CA ASN A 97 17.58 -2.26 11.10
C ASN A 97 17.66 -0.99 10.27
N ASN A 98 18.27 0.07 10.81
CA ASN A 98 18.36 1.39 10.17
C ASN A 98 18.99 1.40 8.76
N GLU A 99 19.52 0.28 8.26
CA GLU A 99 20.06 0.15 6.90
C GLU A 99 18.96 0.17 5.83
N ASP A 100 17.74 -0.34 6.11
CA ASP A 100 16.65 -0.38 5.12
C ASP A 100 16.10 1.02 4.77
N GLY A 101 16.10 1.92 5.74
CA GLY A 101 15.79 3.34 5.51
C GLY A 101 16.85 4.05 4.66
N ILE A 102 18.11 3.61 4.75
CA ILE A 102 19.19 4.13 3.89
C ILE A 102 19.00 3.60 2.46
N ILE A 103 18.63 2.33 2.28
CA ILE A 103 18.42 1.73 0.94
C ILE A 103 17.26 2.43 0.19
N LEU A 104 16.12 2.65 0.84
CA LEU A 104 14.99 3.37 0.24
C LEU A 104 15.34 4.82 -0.14
N ASN A 105 16.15 5.50 0.68
CA ASN A 105 16.62 6.85 0.38
C ASN A 105 17.65 6.84 -0.77
N MET A 106 18.54 5.85 -0.83
CA MET A 106 19.51 5.68 -1.91
C MET A 106 18.81 5.41 -3.27
N GLU A 107 17.77 4.56 -3.30
CA GLU A 107 17.01 4.30 -4.52
C GLU A 107 16.25 5.53 -5.00
N LYS A 108 15.62 6.29 -4.09
CA LYS A 108 14.95 7.55 -4.42
C LYS A 108 15.92 8.60 -4.97
N GLU A 109 17.10 8.76 -4.37
CA GLU A 109 18.12 9.68 -4.86
C GLU A 109 18.64 9.29 -6.25
N GLN A 110 18.82 7.99 -6.51
CA GLN A 110 19.24 7.51 -7.83
C GLN A 110 18.20 7.79 -8.91
N ILE A 111 16.92 7.52 -8.63
CA ILE A 111 15.82 7.78 -9.56
C ILE A 111 15.69 9.28 -9.85
N LEU A 112 15.80 10.13 -8.82
CA LEU A 112 15.76 11.59 -8.98
C LEU A 112 16.93 12.08 -9.83
N ASN A 113 18.15 11.61 -9.55
CA ASN A 113 19.37 12.00 -10.28
C ASN A 113 19.32 11.58 -11.76
N GLU A 114 18.80 10.38 -12.07
CA GLU A 114 18.60 9.96 -13.47
C GLU A 114 17.58 10.84 -14.19
N LYS A 115 16.49 11.21 -13.50
CA LYS A 115 15.44 12.05 -14.08
C LYS A 115 15.96 13.45 -14.40
N THR A 116 16.70 14.06 -13.46
CA THR A 116 17.35 15.37 -13.67
C THR A 116 18.37 15.33 -14.81
N ARG A 117 19.16 14.25 -14.92
CA ARG A 117 20.12 14.09 -16.03
C ARG A 117 19.43 14.05 -17.39
N LYS A 118 18.36 13.24 -17.53
CA LYS A 118 17.58 13.14 -18.77
C LYS A 118 16.97 14.49 -19.17
N GLU A 119 16.51 15.27 -18.21
CA GLU A 119 15.91 16.59 -18.46
C GLU A 119 16.95 17.63 -18.92
N ILE A 120 18.16 17.62 -18.33
CA ILE A 120 19.27 18.45 -18.78
C ILE A 120 19.71 18.10 -20.21
N GLU A 121 19.76 16.81 -20.53
CA GLU A 121 20.14 16.34 -21.87
C GLU A 121 19.13 16.77 -22.93
N LEU A 122 17.83 16.71 -22.62
CA LEU A 122 16.75 17.21 -23.47
C LEU A 122 16.85 18.72 -23.73
N LEU A 123 17.11 19.51 -22.68
CA LEU A 123 17.26 20.97 -22.80
C LEU A 123 18.49 21.38 -23.61
N LYS A 124 19.59 20.62 -23.51
CA LYS A 124 20.79 20.86 -24.33
C LYS A 124 20.54 20.62 -25.82
N GLY A 125 19.74 19.61 -26.16
CA GLY A 125 19.35 19.34 -27.55
C GLY A 125 18.37 20.35 -28.14
N LEU A 126 17.64 21.11 -27.30
CA LEU A 126 16.74 22.18 -27.72
C LEU A 126 17.47 23.54 -27.89
N ALA A 127 18.64 23.69 -27.28
CA ALA A 127 19.46 24.92 -27.33
C ALA A 127 20.47 24.94 -28.50
N SER A 128 20.52 23.87 -29.29
CA SER A 128 21.31 23.69 -30.51
C SER A 128 20.43 23.70 -31.75
#